data_AF-A0A365TKF8-F1
#
_entry.id   AF-A0A365TKF8-F1
#
_cell.length_a   1.000
_cell.length_b   1.000
_cell.length_c   1.000
_cell.angle_alpha   90.00
_cell.angle_beta   90.00
_cell.angle_gamma   90.00
#
_symmetry.space_group_name_H-M   'P 1'
#
loop_
_entity.id
_entity.type
_entity.pdbx_description
1 polymer ?
#
loop_
_entity_poly.entity_id
_entity_poly.type
_entity_poly.pdbx_seq_one_letter_code
_entity_poly.pdbx_strand_id
1 'polypeptide(L)'
;MEAIPNRVFYSLVMFKKRILSMRIKAVDNLNPPNLIARVLSPLGVYPEKTIIADDYAYYSSPEICFTVILYEKFDLKDENYYSEMEWAHIDEIKLFASLILAVDRDVSFIRIYPFPCTEKLDVSGKLSLKDKNLLTEIKEFLIGVINAPDKKIPGYPASQRNRYQNAKGISLPPVCGGPAYDFRDEGVNYKLQSKVHAAIRKDDYLAIRGLSTLIRSFMLSTHYQFLEESTYSLFIALEASFRMVLRELRNNGVKDPSSSDAMQYIHDAFYDIYRIDKYFEEYYEGRIKSMHPESRFGIFPHAPLMVDDFYHLADDLLEVYAFLLAGYINPKHKEKHKL
;
A
#
# COMPACT_ATOMS: atom_id res chain seq x y z
N MET A 1 -5.79 22.63 44.76
CA MET A 1 -4.58 22.08 44.10
C MET A 1 -4.68 20.57 44.19
N GLU A 2 -5.30 19.96 43.20
CA GLU A 2 -5.42 18.49 43.13
C GLU A 2 -4.13 17.90 42.58
N ALA A 3 -3.61 16.88 43.27
CA ALA A 3 -2.38 16.20 42.92
C ALA A 3 -2.54 15.40 41.62
N ILE A 4 -1.69 15.67 40.65
CA ILE A 4 -1.54 14.85 39.44
C ILE A 4 -1.09 13.44 39.88
N PRO A 5 -1.73 12.35 39.42
CA PRO A 5 -1.40 11.01 39.91
C PRO A 5 0.02 10.60 39.52
N ASN A 6 0.79 10.14 40.50
CA ASN A 6 2.17 9.64 40.40
C ASN A 6 2.43 8.53 39.34
N ARG A 7 1.39 7.98 38.67
CA ARG A 7 1.54 6.98 37.60
C ARG A 7 2.09 7.55 36.30
N VAL A 8 1.80 8.81 35.96
CA VAL A 8 2.26 9.43 34.70
C VAL A 8 3.76 9.73 34.74
N PHE A 9 4.28 10.13 35.90
CA PHE A 9 5.70 10.45 36.08
C PHE A 9 6.60 9.21 36.08
N TYR A 10 6.18 8.10 36.70
CA TYR A 10 6.95 6.86 36.70
C TYR A 10 7.05 6.22 35.30
N SER A 11 5.98 6.30 34.50
CA SER A 11 5.97 5.89 33.09
C SER A 11 6.96 6.71 32.26
N LEU A 12 6.94 8.05 32.37
CA LEU A 12 7.80 8.94 31.59
C LEU A 12 9.31 8.80 31.93
N VAL A 13 9.64 8.56 33.20
CA VAL A 13 11.04 8.42 33.65
C VAL A 13 11.63 7.08 33.21
N MET A 14 10.85 5.99 33.27
CA MET A 14 11.25 4.70 32.70
C MET A 14 11.35 4.77 31.17
N PHE A 15 10.44 5.48 30.51
CA PHE A 15 10.47 5.69 29.06
C PHE A 15 11.72 6.47 28.60
N LYS A 16 12.08 7.56 29.31
CA LYS A 16 13.31 8.32 29.02
C LYS A 16 14.59 7.51 29.26
N LYS A 17 14.67 6.71 30.32
CA LYS A 17 15.85 5.84 30.57
C LYS A 17 15.98 4.73 29.53
N ARG A 18 14.87 4.18 29.03
CA ARG A 18 14.87 3.10 28.03
C ARG A 18 15.26 3.60 26.63
N ILE A 19 14.78 4.79 26.22
CA ILE A 19 15.17 5.45 24.95
C ILE A 19 16.68 5.71 24.89
N LEU A 20 17.33 6.06 26.00
CA LEU A 20 18.78 6.29 26.07
C LEU A 20 19.63 5.01 25.89
N SER A 21 19.03 3.81 25.95
CA SER A 21 19.69 2.52 25.75
C SER A 21 19.37 1.87 24.39
N MET A 22 18.49 2.46 23.60
CA MET A 22 18.09 1.91 22.30
C MET A 22 19.13 2.23 21.24
N ARG A 23 19.43 1.24 20.37
CA ARG A 23 20.30 1.45 19.21
C ARG A 23 19.66 2.30 18.10
N ILE A 24 18.38 2.62 18.22
CA ILE A 24 17.55 3.31 17.22
C ILE A 24 17.46 4.80 17.53
N LYS A 25 17.67 5.64 16.51
CA LYS A 25 17.45 7.09 16.56
C LYS A 25 16.67 7.54 15.33
N ALA A 26 15.74 8.48 15.50
CA ALA A 26 15.18 9.19 14.35
C ALA A 26 16.25 10.12 13.75
N VAL A 27 16.25 10.23 12.43
CA VAL A 27 17.14 11.14 11.70
C VAL A 27 16.40 12.13 10.83
N ASP A 28 17.00 13.31 10.72
CA ASP A 28 16.60 14.34 9.79
C ASP A 28 17.22 14.09 8.40
N ASN A 29 16.70 14.78 7.38
CA ASN A 29 17.00 14.57 5.96
C ASN A 29 18.47 14.78 5.53
N LEU A 30 19.40 15.06 6.45
CA LEU A 30 20.80 15.38 6.14
C LEU A 30 21.68 14.13 5.91
N ASN A 31 21.30 12.96 6.44
CA ASN A 31 21.98 11.67 6.19
C ASN A 31 20.97 10.63 5.70
N PRO A 32 21.36 9.70 4.80
CA PRO A 32 20.48 8.61 4.40
C PRO A 32 20.18 7.72 5.60
N PRO A 33 18.90 7.47 5.94
CA PRO A 33 18.56 6.59 7.06
C PRO A 33 18.99 5.15 6.79
N ASN A 34 19.06 4.32 7.83
CA ASN A 34 19.19 2.88 7.64
C ASN A 34 17.86 2.23 7.28
N LEU A 35 16.76 2.66 7.92
CA LEU A 35 15.44 2.09 7.75
C LEU A 35 14.38 3.19 7.58
N ILE A 36 13.31 2.86 6.88
CA ILE A 36 12.05 3.61 6.91
C ILE A 36 11.01 2.74 7.60
N ALA A 37 10.35 3.27 8.62
CA ALA A 37 9.29 2.60 9.35
C ALA A 37 7.97 3.39 9.29
N ARG A 38 6.88 2.71 8.95
CA ARG A 38 5.56 3.34 8.80
C ARG A 38 4.50 2.63 9.60
N VAL A 39 3.83 3.38 10.45
CA VAL A 39 2.69 2.89 11.25
C VAL A 39 1.49 2.64 10.34
N LEU A 40 0.76 1.57 10.59
CA LEU A 40 -0.48 1.23 9.91
C LEU A 40 -1.69 1.55 10.79
N SER A 41 -2.70 2.18 10.20
CA SER A 41 -3.94 2.59 10.87
C SER A 41 -4.91 1.43 11.04
N PRO A 42 -5.65 1.31 12.15
CA PRO A 42 -6.75 0.36 12.29
C PRO A 42 -7.89 0.48 11.28
N LEU A 43 -7.89 1.53 10.42
CA LEU A 43 -8.83 1.64 9.30
C LEU A 43 -8.60 0.58 8.20
N GLY A 44 -7.40 0.01 8.14
CA GLY A 44 -7.07 -1.05 7.19
C GLY A 44 -7.51 -2.44 7.67
N VAL A 45 -7.35 -3.41 6.77
CA VAL A 45 -7.57 -4.83 7.03
C VAL A 45 -6.26 -5.54 6.70
N TYR A 46 -5.71 -6.29 7.66
CA TYR A 46 -4.32 -6.74 7.60
C TYR A 46 -4.15 -8.24 7.83
N PRO A 47 -3.06 -8.86 7.34
CA PRO A 47 -2.74 -10.23 7.71
C PRO A 47 -2.41 -10.34 9.19
N GLU A 48 -2.78 -11.46 9.82
CA GLU A 48 -2.47 -11.67 11.24
C GLU A 48 -0.97 -11.98 11.45
N LYS A 49 -0.32 -12.62 10.47
CA LYS A 49 1.08 -13.02 10.63
C LYS A 49 2.05 -11.91 10.26
N THR A 50 3.06 -11.75 11.10
CA THR A 50 4.23 -10.93 10.81
C THR A 50 5.04 -11.57 9.67
N ILE A 51 5.41 -10.77 8.67
CA ILE A 51 6.26 -11.16 7.53
C ILE A 51 7.62 -10.49 7.70
N ILE A 52 8.68 -11.27 7.57
CA ILE A 52 10.06 -10.78 7.70
C ILE A 52 10.89 -11.30 6.54
N ALA A 53 11.50 -10.39 5.79
CA ALA A 53 12.49 -10.64 4.77
C ALA A 53 13.83 -9.97 5.15
N ASP A 54 14.81 -10.00 4.25
CA ASP A 54 16.11 -9.37 4.49
C ASP A 54 16.04 -7.84 4.37
N ASP A 55 15.21 -7.33 3.46
CA ASP A 55 15.10 -5.92 3.08
C ASP A 55 13.76 -5.26 3.46
N TYR A 56 12.79 -6.03 3.97
CA TYR A 56 11.54 -5.50 4.50
C TYR A 56 10.95 -6.35 5.62
N ALA A 57 10.04 -5.76 6.38
CA ALA A 57 9.18 -6.43 7.33
C ALA A 57 7.78 -5.80 7.37
N TYR A 58 6.76 -6.64 7.48
CA TYR A 58 5.43 -6.27 7.93
C TYR A 58 5.24 -6.85 9.34
N TYR A 59 5.15 -5.98 10.33
CA TYR A 59 4.94 -6.36 11.72
C TYR A 59 3.46 -6.27 12.06
N SER A 60 2.91 -7.40 12.51
CA SER A 60 1.51 -7.54 12.91
C SER A 60 1.41 -7.84 14.40
N SER A 61 0.54 -7.10 15.09
CA SER A 61 0.28 -7.26 16.51
C SER A 61 -1.01 -6.54 16.90
N PRO A 62 -1.82 -7.07 17.84
CA PRO A 62 -3.01 -6.40 18.33
C PRO A 62 -2.79 -4.98 18.88
N GLU A 63 -1.57 -4.65 19.32
CA GLU A 63 -1.24 -3.33 19.87
C GLU A 63 -0.94 -2.26 18.80
N ILE A 64 -0.20 -2.64 17.76
CA ILE A 64 0.30 -1.75 16.70
C ILE A 64 0.78 -2.60 15.53
N CYS A 65 0.41 -2.19 14.33
CA CYS A 65 0.94 -2.73 13.08
C CYS A 65 1.82 -1.68 12.40
N PHE A 66 2.91 -2.12 11.78
CA PHE A 66 3.81 -1.23 11.03
C PHE A 66 4.56 -1.98 9.95
N THR A 67 5.04 -1.26 8.93
CA THR A 67 6.01 -1.77 7.97
C THR A 67 7.38 -1.18 8.22
N VAL A 68 8.41 -1.91 7.84
CA VAL A 68 9.80 -1.47 7.84
C VAL A 68 10.42 -1.87 6.52
N ILE A 69 11.16 -0.96 5.90
CA ILE A 69 12.00 -1.26 4.75
C ILE A 69 13.45 -0.87 5.05
N LEU A 70 14.39 -1.60 4.47
CA LEU A 70 15.77 -1.15 4.36
C LEU A 70 15.81 0.05 3.40
N TYR A 71 16.37 1.16 3.85
CA TYR A 71 16.46 2.34 3.00
C TYR A 71 17.57 2.15 1.97
N GLU A 72 17.18 2.28 0.71
CA GLU A 72 18.11 2.42 -0.40
C GLU A 72 17.80 3.75 -1.08
N LYS A 73 18.82 4.60 -1.27
CA LYS A 73 18.63 5.88 -1.94
C LYS A 73 18.12 5.61 -3.35
N PHE A 74 16.97 6.17 -3.68
CA PHE A 74 16.39 6.09 -5.02
C PHE A 74 16.34 7.48 -5.65
N ASP A 75 17.21 7.71 -6.64
CA ASP A 75 17.23 8.96 -7.40
C ASP A 75 16.20 8.86 -8.54
N LEU A 76 15.15 9.69 -8.46
CA LEU A 76 14.17 9.81 -9.55
C LEU A 76 14.85 10.41 -10.78
N LYS A 77 14.66 9.77 -11.94
CA LYS A 77 15.34 10.14 -13.19
C LYS A 77 14.76 11.37 -13.90
N ASP A 78 13.62 11.90 -13.46
CA ASP A 78 12.89 12.97 -14.15
C ASP A 78 12.48 14.09 -13.16
N GLU A 79 12.72 15.33 -13.57
CA GLU A 79 12.38 16.56 -12.83
C GLU A 79 10.91 16.98 -13.03
N ASN A 80 10.20 16.38 -14.00
CA ASN A 80 8.78 16.63 -14.25
C ASN A 80 7.91 15.87 -13.25
N TYR A 81 7.87 16.40 -12.04
CA TYR A 81 7.30 15.77 -10.86
C TYR A 81 5.77 15.71 -10.88
N TYR A 82 5.21 14.51 -10.72
CA TYR A 82 3.78 14.28 -10.50
C TYR A 82 3.58 13.32 -9.31
N SER A 83 2.67 13.66 -8.41
CA SER A 83 2.53 13.00 -7.10
C SER A 83 1.11 12.47 -6.88
N GLU A 84 0.89 11.17 -7.12
CA GLU A 84 -0.32 10.48 -6.62
C GLU A 84 -0.09 9.79 -5.26
N MET A 85 1.13 9.35 -4.96
CA MET A 85 1.51 8.53 -3.79
C MET A 85 2.94 8.83 -3.27
N GLU A 86 3.50 10.00 -3.57
CA GLU A 86 4.93 10.28 -3.31
C GLU A 86 5.30 10.45 -1.82
N TRP A 87 4.30 10.40 -0.93
CA TRP A 87 4.54 10.20 0.50
C TRP A 87 5.09 8.79 0.83
N ALA A 88 4.98 7.80 -0.06
CA ALA A 88 5.47 6.43 0.12
C ALA A 88 6.78 6.17 -0.67
N HIS A 89 7.74 5.49 -0.04
CA HIS A 89 8.93 5.03 -0.74
C HIS A 89 8.58 3.89 -1.72
N ILE A 90 9.35 3.71 -2.81
CA ILE A 90 9.10 2.64 -3.80
C ILE A 90 9.08 1.25 -3.15
N ASP A 91 9.99 1.00 -2.20
CA ASP A 91 9.99 -0.28 -1.47
C ASP A 91 8.79 -0.46 -0.54
N GLU A 92 8.19 0.63 -0.05
CA GLU A 92 6.90 0.55 0.66
C GLU A 92 5.78 0.19 -0.31
N ILE A 93 5.76 0.80 -1.50
CA ILE A 93 4.80 0.45 -2.57
C ILE A 93 4.91 -1.04 -2.92
N LYS A 94 6.13 -1.56 -3.08
CA LYS A 94 6.37 -2.99 -3.33
C LYS A 94 5.78 -3.87 -2.24
N LEU A 95 6.04 -3.54 -0.98
CA LEU A 95 5.52 -4.29 0.17
C LEU A 95 3.99 -4.24 0.20
N PHE A 96 3.39 -3.06 0.12
CA PHE A 96 1.93 -2.91 0.14
C PHE A 96 1.25 -3.63 -1.02
N ALA A 97 1.79 -3.49 -2.24
CA ALA A 97 1.29 -4.18 -3.43
C ALA A 97 1.36 -5.69 -3.27
N SER A 98 2.49 -6.22 -2.79
CA SER A 98 2.66 -7.65 -2.58
C SER A 98 1.69 -8.22 -1.55
N LEU A 99 1.30 -7.44 -0.53
CA LEU A 99 0.33 -7.85 0.47
C LEU A 99 -1.08 -7.95 -0.12
N ILE A 100 -1.52 -6.95 -0.91
CA ILE A 100 -2.88 -6.95 -1.49
C ILE A 100 -3.03 -7.97 -2.63
N LEU A 101 -1.97 -8.22 -3.40
CA LEU A 101 -1.98 -9.17 -4.52
C LEU A 101 -1.89 -10.63 -4.11
N ALA A 102 -1.55 -10.90 -2.84
CA ALA A 102 -1.29 -12.24 -2.34
C ALA A 102 -2.47 -12.81 -1.54
N VAL A 103 -3.69 -12.43 -1.88
CA VAL A 103 -4.91 -12.80 -1.15
C VAL A 103 -5.90 -13.39 -2.13
N ASP A 104 -6.49 -14.52 -1.77
CA ASP A 104 -7.63 -15.06 -2.48
C ASP A 104 -8.88 -14.23 -2.18
N ARG A 105 -9.36 -13.49 -3.18
CA ARG A 105 -10.46 -12.52 -3.05
C ARG A 105 -11.83 -13.15 -2.86
N ASP A 106 -11.98 -14.43 -3.19
CA ASP A 106 -13.22 -15.16 -2.94
C ASP A 106 -13.36 -15.55 -1.45
N VAL A 107 -12.26 -15.50 -0.71
CA VAL A 107 -12.18 -15.89 0.70
C VAL A 107 -12.01 -14.68 1.62
N SER A 108 -11.17 -13.73 1.23
CA SER A 108 -10.77 -12.62 2.09
C SER A 108 -10.29 -11.41 1.28
N PHE A 109 -9.97 -10.33 1.98
CA PHE A 109 -9.28 -9.21 1.38
C PHE A 109 -8.31 -8.55 2.35
N ILE A 110 -7.28 -7.92 1.79
CA ILE A 110 -6.35 -7.06 2.51
C ILE A 110 -6.49 -5.64 1.96
N ARG A 111 -6.50 -4.67 2.87
CA ARG A 111 -6.58 -3.25 2.55
C ARG A 111 -5.58 -2.51 3.44
N ILE A 112 -4.45 -2.13 2.84
CA ILE A 112 -3.40 -1.43 3.57
C ILE A 112 -3.79 0.04 3.74
N TYR A 113 -3.82 0.52 4.99
CA TYR A 113 -4.12 1.91 5.30
C TYR A 113 -3.00 2.51 6.18
N PRO A 114 -1.91 2.97 5.56
CA PRO A 114 -0.77 3.47 6.30
C PRO A 114 -0.98 4.90 6.79
N PHE A 115 -0.26 5.30 7.85
CA PHE A 115 -0.16 6.70 8.24
C PHE A 115 0.59 7.50 7.15
N PRO A 116 0.19 8.77 6.90
CA PRO A 116 0.83 9.60 5.88
C PRO A 116 2.25 10.00 6.29
N CYS A 117 2.55 10.04 7.59
CA CYS A 117 3.91 10.23 8.11
C CYS A 117 4.70 8.92 8.15
N THR A 118 6.01 9.05 8.07
CA THR A 118 6.97 7.95 8.20
C THR A 118 8.10 8.34 9.13
N GLU A 119 8.70 7.35 9.78
CA GLU A 119 9.88 7.52 10.62
C GLU A 119 11.12 7.00 9.90
N LYS A 120 12.12 7.88 9.78
CA LYS A 120 13.44 7.57 9.24
C LYS A 120 14.35 7.20 10.39
N LEU A 121 14.85 5.97 10.40
CA LEU A 121 15.55 5.41 11.54
C LEU A 121 17.01 5.12 11.19
N ASP A 122 17.92 5.62 12.02
CA ASP A 122 19.29 5.14 12.11
C ASP A 122 19.41 4.09 13.19
N VAL A 123 20.02 2.97 12.84
CA VAL A 123 20.21 1.81 13.71
C VAL A 123 21.71 1.57 13.86
N SER A 124 22.20 1.79 15.07
CA SER A 124 23.60 1.48 15.40
C SER A 124 23.82 -0.04 15.54
N GLY A 125 25.01 -0.50 15.15
CA GLY A 125 25.40 -1.92 15.24
C GLY A 125 24.97 -2.76 14.04
N LYS A 126 24.84 -4.08 14.25
CA LYS A 126 24.47 -5.02 13.17
C LYS A 126 23.00 -4.85 12.81
N LEU A 127 22.73 -4.51 11.56
CA LEU A 127 21.39 -4.36 10.99
C LEU A 127 20.91 -5.67 10.38
N SER A 128 19.79 -6.20 10.89
CA SER A 128 19.07 -7.32 10.27
C SER A 128 17.62 -7.29 10.71
N LEU A 129 16.68 -7.25 9.76
CA LEU A 129 15.24 -7.28 10.09
C LEU A 129 14.79 -8.65 10.64
N LYS A 130 15.59 -9.69 10.45
CA LYS A 130 15.41 -11.02 11.07
C LYS A 130 15.72 -11.03 12.57
N ASP A 131 16.36 -9.98 13.10
CA ASP A 131 16.53 -9.80 14.54
C ASP A 131 15.21 -9.38 15.19
N LYS A 132 14.57 -10.29 15.93
CA LYS A 132 13.31 -10.03 16.64
C LYS A 132 13.41 -8.89 17.66
N ASN A 133 14.59 -8.67 18.23
CA ASN A 133 14.81 -7.57 19.16
C ASN A 133 14.69 -6.23 18.43
N LEU A 134 15.16 -6.15 17.18
CA LEU A 134 15.08 -4.92 16.37
C LEU A 134 13.63 -4.50 16.14
N LEU A 135 12.76 -5.43 15.74
CA LEU A 135 11.35 -5.12 15.51
C LEU A 135 10.63 -4.71 16.81
N THR A 136 11.00 -5.30 17.94
CA THR A 136 10.47 -4.93 19.25
C THR A 136 10.95 -3.54 19.68
N GLU A 137 12.21 -3.20 19.42
CA GLU A 137 12.75 -1.87 19.65
C GLU A 137 12.09 -0.81 18.73
N ILE A 138 11.87 -1.13 17.45
CA ILE A 138 11.15 -0.26 16.51
C ILE A 138 9.71 -0.04 17.01
N LYS A 139 9.02 -1.10 17.44
CA LYS A 139 7.68 -1.01 18.04
C LYS A 139 7.65 -0.03 19.21
N GLU A 140 8.54 -0.22 20.20
CA GLU A 140 8.63 0.64 21.38
C GLU A 140 8.98 2.09 21.01
N PHE A 141 9.87 2.29 20.03
CA PHE A 141 10.22 3.60 19.49
C PHE A 141 8.99 4.29 18.85
N LEU A 142 8.27 3.61 17.96
CA LEU A 142 7.10 4.15 17.26
C LEU A 142 5.99 4.54 18.24
N ILE A 143 5.70 3.71 19.25
CA ILE A 143 4.75 4.04 20.32
C ILE A 143 5.17 5.34 21.03
N GLY A 144 6.46 5.51 21.28
CA GLY A 144 7.02 6.74 21.84
C GLY A 144 6.82 7.97 20.98
N VAL A 145 7.05 7.84 19.68
CA VAL A 145 6.87 8.94 18.72
C VAL A 145 5.39 9.34 18.62
N ILE A 146 4.47 8.37 18.56
CA ILE A 146 3.02 8.64 18.49
C ILE A 146 2.55 9.38 19.75
N ASN A 147 3.02 8.97 20.93
CA ASN A 147 2.64 9.53 22.22
C ASN A 147 3.44 10.79 22.61
N ALA A 148 4.40 11.21 21.80
CA ALA A 148 5.21 12.39 22.10
C ALA A 148 4.32 13.65 22.12
N PRO A 149 4.49 14.55 23.12
CA PRO A 149 3.72 15.78 23.18
C PRO A 149 4.09 16.72 22.04
N ASP A 150 3.18 17.63 21.73
CA ASP A 150 3.45 18.77 20.86
C ASP A 150 4.72 19.51 21.28
N LYS A 151 5.54 19.91 20.30
CA LYS A 151 6.78 20.65 20.55
C LYS A 151 6.49 22.15 20.51
N LYS A 152 6.76 22.86 21.60
CA LYS A 152 6.74 24.32 21.61
C LYS A 152 7.98 24.83 20.88
N ILE A 153 7.80 25.62 19.83
CA ILE A 153 8.90 26.27 19.12
C ILE A 153 9.16 27.62 19.80
N PRO A 154 10.35 27.87 20.37
CA PRO A 154 10.68 29.17 20.94
C PRO A 154 10.48 30.30 19.91
N GLY A 155 9.78 31.36 20.30
CA GLY A 155 9.51 32.51 19.42
C GLY A 155 8.35 32.31 18.43
N TYR A 156 7.70 31.15 18.40
CA TYR A 156 6.50 30.90 17.58
C TYR A 156 5.25 30.80 18.45
N PRO A 157 4.12 31.45 18.07
CA PRO A 157 2.90 31.45 18.89
C PRO A 157 2.18 30.09 18.90
N ALA A 158 2.41 29.25 17.89
CA ALA A 158 1.82 27.92 17.77
C ALA A 158 2.82 26.82 18.16
N SER A 159 2.32 25.73 18.77
CA SER A 159 3.08 24.50 18.92
C SER A 159 3.17 23.75 17.60
N GLN A 160 4.31 23.11 17.35
CA GLN A 160 4.41 22.08 16.33
C GLN A 160 3.66 20.85 16.83
N ARG A 161 2.52 20.59 16.21
CA ARG A 161 1.67 19.46 16.58
C ARG A 161 2.35 18.14 16.25
N ASN A 162 2.13 17.14 17.09
CA ASN A 162 2.54 15.77 16.78
C ASN A 162 1.88 15.32 15.46
N ARG A 163 2.69 14.82 14.52
CA ARG A 163 2.23 14.46 13.16
C ARG A 163 1.15 13.38 13.18
N TYR A 164 1.23 12.41 14.09
CA TYR A 164 0.23 11.36 14.25
C TYR A 164 -1.07 11.91 14.83
N GLN A 165 -0.99 12.78 15.84
CA GLN A 165 -2.17 13.41 16.44
C GLN A 165 -2.83 14.44 15.50
N ASN A 166 -2.05 15.02 14.58
CA ASN A 166 -2.55 15.97 13.60
C ASN A 166 -3.09 15.29 12.32
N ALA A 167 -2.90 13.99 12.15
CA ALA A 167 -3.44 13.20 11.03
C ALA A 167 -4.95 12.96 11.21
N LYS A 168 -5.75 14.02 11.07
CA LYS A 168 -7.20 13.98 11.25
C LYS A 168 -7.84 12.94 10.33
N GLY A 169 -8.83 12.21 10.86
CA GLY A 169 -9.55 11.17 10.13
C GLY A 169 -8.81 9.83 10.03
N ILE A 170 -7.64 9.69 10.65
CA ILE A 170 -6.91 8.42 10.74
C ILE A 170 -6.85 7.99 12.20
N SER A 171 -7.36 6.79 12.48
CA SER A 171 -7.33 6.22 13.82
C SER A 171 -5.90 5.86 14.25
N LEU A 172 -5.51 6.23 15.47
CA LEU A 172 -4.26 5.78 16.08
C LEU A 172 -4.28 4.26 16.29
N PRO A 173 -3.12 3.61 16.49
CA PRO A 173 -3.08 2.22 16.93
C PRO A 173 -3.80 1.99 18.28
N PRO A 174 -4.27 0.76 18.59
CA PRO A 174 -4.90 0.39 19.86
C PRO A 174 -4.13 0.81 21.09
N VAL A 175 -2.82 0.56 21.12
CA VAL A 175 -1.94 0.92 22.25
C VAL A 175 -1.82 2.44 22.47
N CYS A 176 -2.23 3.23 21.48
CA CYS A 176 -2.25 4.69 21.50
C CYS A 176 -3.69 5.25 21.57
N GLY A 177 -4.67 4.43 21.96
CA GLY A 177 -6.06 4.85 22.19
C GLY A 177 -7.00 4.76 20.98
N GLY A 178 -6.60 4.07 19.90
CA GLY A 178 -7.49 3.78 18.79
C GLY A 178 -8.27 2.46 18.90
N PRO A 179 -9.10 2.13 17.90
CA PRO A 179 -9.87 0.89 17.86
C PRO A 179 -8.99 -0.30 17.48
N ALA A 180 -9.48 -1.52 17.75
CA ALA A 180 -8.81 -2.77 17.35
C ALA A 180 -8.60 -2.86 15.82
N TYR A 181 -7.54 -3.56 15.42
CA TYR A 181 -7.30 -3.91 14.02
C TYR A 181 -8.27 -4.99 13.53
N ASP A 182 -8.66 -4.94 12.25
CA ASP A 182 -9.30 -6.05 11.54
C ASP A 182 -8.19 -6.94 10.94
N PHE A 183 -8.03 -8.15 11.49
CA PHE A 183 -7.06 -9.13 11.02
C PHE A 183 -7.74 -10.25 10.23
N ARG A 184 -7.19 -10.57 9.07
CA ARG A 184 -7.66 -11.68 8.21
C ARG A 184 -6.48 -12.45 7.65
N ASP A 185 -6.36 -13.70 8.06
CA ASP A 185 -5.29 -14.60 7.58
C ASP A 185 -5.78 -15.63 6.56
N GLU A 186 -7.09 -15.88 6.53
CA GLU A 186 -7.70 -16.80 5.57
C GLU A 186 -7.50 -16.30 4.13
N GLY A 187 -7.15 -17.20 3.21
CA GLY A 187 -6.86 -16.84 1.81
C GLY A 187 -5.52 -16.14 1.57
N VAL A 188 -4.74 -15.79 2.61
CA VAL A 188 -3.44 -15.13 2.44
C VAL A 188 -2.36 -16.13 2.01
N ASN A 189 -1.77 -15.90 0.84
CA ASN A 189 -0.70 -16.70 0.26
C ASN A 189 0.67 -16.06 0.45
N TYR A 190 1.31 -16.33 1.59
CA TYR A 190 2.63 -15.79 1.94
C TYR A 190 3.75 -16.12 0.94
N LYS A 191 3.68 -17.28 0.26
CA LYS A 191 4.65 -17.62 -0.78
C LYS A 191 4.48 -16.73 -2.01
N LEU A 192 3.22 -16.46 -2.41
CA LEU A 192 2.91 -15.54 -3.49
C LEU A 192 3.31 -14.11 -3.11
N GLN A 193 3.05 -13.66 -1.88
CA GLN A 193 3.47 -12.35 -1.39
C GLN A 193 4.99 -12.16 -1.61
N SER A 194 5.80 -13.11 -1.15
CA SER A 194 7.26 -13.03 -1.31
C SER A 194 7.68 -13.05 -2.79
N LYS A 195 7.00 -13.85 -3.62
CA LYS A 195 7.26 -13.94 -5.07
C LYS A 195 6.92 -12.62 -5.79
N VAL A 196 5.76 -12.04 -5.51
CA VAL A 196 5.31 -10.76 -6.07
C VAL A 196 6.26 -9.65 -5.64
N HIS A 197 6.60 -9.55 -4.35
CA HIS A 197 7.53 -8.55 -3.86
C HIS A 197 8.87 -8.60 -4.60
N ALA A 198 9.43 -9.80 -4.77
CA ALA A 198 10.69 -10.00 -5.47
C ALA A 198 10.61 -9.66 -6.97
N ALA A 199 9.44 -9.86 -7.60
CA ALA A 199 9.23 -9.59 -9.01
C ALA A 199 9.04 -8.09 -9.33
N ILE A 200 8.57 -7.28 -8.37
CA ILE A 200 8.40 -5.85 -8.60
C ILE A 200 9.76 -5.16 -8.67
N ARG A 201 10.11 -4.70 -9.87
CA ARG A 201 11.35 -3.96 -10.14
C ARG A 201 11.17 -2.46 -9.85
N LYS A 202 12.13 -1.86 -9.13
CA LYS A 202 12.09 -0.44 -8.75
C LYS A 202 12.21 0.50 -9.95
N ASP A 203 12.83 0.05 -11.03
CA ASP A 203 13.03 0.81 -12.27
C ASP A 203 11.88 0.64 -13.29
N ASP A 204 10.90 -0.22 -13.01
CA ASP A 204 9.69 -0.36 -13.82
C ASP A 204 8.62 0.64 -13.37
N TYR A 205 8.81 1.92 -13.73
CA TYR A 205 7.93 3.01 -13.32
C TYR A 205 6.47 2.82 -13.75
N LEU A 206 6.23 2.09 -14.85
CA LEU A 206 4.88 1.74 -15.28
C LEU A 206 4.18 0.84 -14.26
N ALA A 207 4.86 -0.25 -13.84
CA ALA A 207 4.33 -1.16 -12.83
C ALA A 207 4.20 -0.46 -11.48
N ILE A 208 5.22 0.31 -11.06
CA ILE A 208 5.16 1.06 -9.79
C ILE A 208 3.98 2.03 -9.77
N ARG A 209 3.75 2.80 -10.85
CA ARG A 209 2.61 3.73 -10.91
C ARG A 209 1.29 2.98 -10.84
N GLY A 210 1.12 1.92 -11.62
CA GLY A 210 -0.10 1.11 -11.63
C GLY A 210 -0.44 0.49 -10.27
N LEU A 211 0.58 -0.08 -9.60
CA LEU A 211 0.44 -0.62 -8.25
C LEU A 211 0.16 0.47 -7.21
N SER A 212 0.80 1.64 -7.32
CA SER A 212 0.56 2.78 -6.43
C SER A 212 -0.89 3.25 -6.50
N THR A 213 -1.45 3.36 -7.71
CA THR A 213 -2.85 3.78 -7.89
C THR A 213 -3.83 2.68 -7.51
N LEU A 214 -3.47 1.40 -7.65
CA LEU A 214 -4.24 0.29 -7.10
C LEU A 214 -4.31 0.37 -5.57
N ILE A 215 -3.18 0.53 -4.89
CA ILE A 215 -3.13 0.72 -3.42
C ILE A 215 -3.96 1.94 -3.00
N ARG A 216 -3.79 3.07 -3.69
CA ARG A 216 -4.56 4.30 -3.45
C ARG A 216 -6.06 4.06 -3.58
N SER A 217 -6.47 3.30 -4.59
CA SER A 217 -7.87 2.94 -4.80
C SER A 217 -8.44 2.20 -3.57
N PHE A 218 -7.73 1.18 -3.06
CA PHE A 218 -8.11 0.49 -1.83
C PHE A 218 -8.12 1.41 -0.60
N MET A 219 -7.21 2.37 -0.50
CA MET A 219 -7.26 3.36 0.58
C MET A 219 -8.53 4.22 0.51
N LEU A 220 -8.85 4.74 -0.68
CA LEU A 220 -10.03 5.57 -0.91
C LEU A 220 -11.34 4.82 -0.64
N SER A 221 -11.43 3.55 -1.04
CA SER A 221 -12.64 2.72 -0.81
C SER A 221 -12.90 2.39 0.65
N THR A 222 -12.00 2.74 1.57
CA THR A 222 -12.27 2.72 3.03
C THR A 222 -13.36 3.73 3.41
N HIS A 223 -13.56 4.75 2.58
CA HIS A 223 -14.46 5.86 2.80
C HIS A 223 -15.49 5.89 1.68
N TYR A 224 -16.74 5.58 2.00
CA TYR A 224 -17.81 5.46 1.00
C TYR A 224 -17.97 6.72 0.14
N GLN A 225 -17.75 7.91 0.72
CA GLN A 225 -17.81 9.18 -0.01
C GLN A 225 -16.74 9.36 -1.08
N PHE A 226 -15.71 8.50 -1.14
CA PHE A 226 -14.61 8.59 -2.10
C PHE A 226 -14.56 7.40 -3.07
N LEU A 227 -15.68 6.71 -3.25
CA LEU A 227 -15.73 5.52 -4.10
C LEU A 227 -15.54 5.88 -5.59
N GLU A 228 -16.03 7.03 -6.05
CA GLU A 228 -15.76 7.49 -7.42
C GLU A 228 -14.27 7.76 -7.64
N GLU A 229 -13.61 8.44 -6.72
CA GLU A 229 -12.16 8.70 -6.76
C GLU A 229 -11.34 7.39 -6.63
N SER A 230 -11.89 6.42 -5.90
CA SER A 230 -11.35 5.07 -5.83
C SER A 230 -11.37 4.40 -7.20
N THR A 231 -12.50 4.47 -7.93
CA THR A 231 -12.62 3.95 -9.31
C THR A 231 -11.73 4.73 -10.28
N TYR A 232 -11.60 6.04 -10.14
CA TYR A 232 -10.67 6.85 -10.95
C TYR A 232 -9.22 6.39 -10.80
N SER A 233 -8.84 6.00 -9.58
CA SER A 233 -7.52 5.44 -9.31
C SER A 233 -7.34 4.06 -9.97
N LEU A 234 -8.40 3.24 -10.03
CA LEU A 234 -8.38 1.98 -10.78
C LEU A 234 -8.23 2.18 -12.28
N PHE A 235 -8.80 3.24 -12.88
CA PHE A 235 -8.61 3.51 -14.31
C PHE A 235 -7.14 3.76 -14.68
N ILE A 236 -6.35 4.33 -13.77
CA ILE A 236 -4.89 4.49 -13.97
C ILE A 236 -4.20 3.14 -13.84
N ALA A 237 -4.57 2.32 -12.84
CA ALA A 237 -4.05 0.97 -12.69
C ALA A 237 -4.41 0.07 -13.89
N LEU A 238 -5.60 0.26 -14.48
CA LEU A 238 -6.06 -0.41 -15.68
C LEU A 238 -5.19 -0.06 -16.89
N GLU A 239 -4.97 1.24 -17.17
CA GLU A 239 -4.09 1.67 -18.26
C GLU A 239 -2.67 1.12 -18.07
N ALA A 240 -2.12 1.14 -16.85
CA ALA A 240 -0.81 0.58 -16.57
C ALA A 240 -0.75 -0.93 -16.86
N SER A 241 -1.75 -1.70 -16.40
CA SER A 241 -1.84 -3.14 -16.68
C SER A 241 -1.96 -3.44 -18.18
N PHE A 242 -2.76 -2.66 -18.90
CA PHE A 242 -2.90 -2.78 -20.36
C PHE A 242 -1.56 -2.57 -21.05
N ARG A 243 -0.82 -1.50 -20.68
CA ARG A 243 0.50 -1.22 -21.25
C ARG A 243 1.53 -2.29 -20.92
N MET A 244 1.45 -2.89 -19.73
CA MET A 244 2.28 -4.04 -19.35
C MET A 244 1.97 -5.26 -20.24
N VAL A 245 0.71 -5.57 -20.50
CA VAL A 245 0.30 -6.65 -21.43
C VAL A 245 0.83 -6.38 -22.84
N LEU A 246 0.65 -5.17 -23.38
CA LEU A 246 1.18 -4.83 -24.71
C LEU A 246 2.71 -4.94 -24.77
N ARG A 247 3.41 -4.61 -23.68
CA ARG A 247 4.86 -4.78 -23.57
C ARG A 247 5.24 -6.26 -23.64
N GLU A 248 4.51 -7.12 -22.95
CA GLU A 248 4.72 -8.57 -22.97
C GLU A 248 4.45 -9.17 -24.35
N LEU A 249 3.35 -8.79 -25.00
CA LEU A 249 3.04 -9.22 -26.38
C LEU A 249 4.13 -8.83 -27.38
N ARG A 250 4.67 -7.60 -27.27
CA ARG A 250 5.81 -7.16 -28.10
C ARG A 250 7.06 -8.00 -27.83
N ASN A 251 7.36 -8.29 -26.57
CA ASN A 251 8.49 -9.15 -26.19
C ASN A 251 8.34 -10.56 -26.77
N ASN A 252 7.10 -11.04 -26.91
CA ASN A 252 6.76 -12.33 -27.52
C ASN A 252 6.60 -12.28 -29.05
N GLY A 253 6.98 -11.17 -29.68
CA GLY A 253 7.07 -11.05 -31.15
C GLY A 253 5.80 -10.55 -31.85
N VAL A 254 4.74 -10.17 -31.12
CA VAL A 254 3.56 -9.54 -31.71
C VAL A 254 3.90 -8.11 -32.12
N LYS A 255 3.85 -7.83 -33.42
CA LYS A 255 4.07 -6.49 -33.96
C LYS A 255 2.83 -5.64 -33.75
N ASP A 256 3.00 -4.45 -33.17
CA ASP A 256 1.93 -3.46 -32.95
C ASP A 256 0.66 -4.03 -32.28
N PRO A 257 0.77 -4.64 -31.08
CA PRO A 257 -0.35 -5.32 -30.45
C PRO A 257 -1.52 -4.36 -30.15
N SER A 258 -2.73 -4.84 -30.41
CA SER A 258 -4.01 -4.17 -30.22
C SER A 258 -4.64 -4.47 -28.84
N SER A 259 -5.75 -3.81 -28.54
CA SER A 259 -6.55 -4.12 -27.35
C SER A 259 -7.25 -5.48 -27.41
N SER A 260 -7.51 -6.01 -28.62
CA SER A 260 -8.02 -7.37 -28.81
C SER A 260 -6.93 -8.40 -28.55
N ASP A 261 -5.69 -8.16 -29.01
CA ASP A 261 -4.56 -9.05 -28.70
C ASP A 261 -4.30 -9.11 -27.19
N ALA A 262 -4.39 -7.96 -26.51
CA ALA A 262 -4.28 -7.89 -25.06
C ALA A 262 -5.41 -8.65 -24.34
N MET A 263 -6.65 -8.58 -24.85
CA MET A 263 -7.75 -9.35 -24.29
C MET A 263 -7.53 -10.84 -24.47
N GLN A 264 -7.15 -11.27 -25.68
CA GLN A 264 -6.87 -12.67 -25.96
C GLN A 264 -5.76 -13.22 -25.05
N TYR A 265 -4.71 -12.43 -24.83
CA TYR A 265 -3.61 -12.81 -23.93
C TYR A 265 -4.09 -13.09 -22.49
N ILE A 266 -4.96 -12.24 -21.95
CA ILE A 266 -5.56 -12.43 -20.62
C ILE A 266 -6.56 -13.58 -20.64
N HIS A 267 -7.40 -13.68 -21.66
CA HIS A 267 -8.34 -14.78 -21.84
C HIS A 267 -7.61 -16.13 -21.85
N ASP A 268 -6.51 -16.25 -22.57
CA ASP A 268 -5.72 -17.49 -22.63
C ASP A 268 -5.11 -17.86 -21.29
N ALA A 269 -4.77 -16.86 -20.46
CA ALA A 269 -4.25 -17.08 -19.12
C ALA A 269 -5.35 -17.54 -18.14
N PHE A 270 -6.49 -16.86 -18.10
CA PHE A 270 -7.54 -17.09 -17.10
C PHE A 270 -8.68 -18.00 -17.56
N TYR A 271 -8.75 -18.31 -18.86
CA TYR A 271 -9.84 -19.06 -19.50
C TYR A 271 -11.22 -18.49 -19.19
N ASP A 272 -11.33 -17.16 -19.28
CA ASP A 272 -12.55 -16.44 -18.93
C ASP A 272 -13.49 -16.29 -20.12
N ILE A 273 -14.44 -17.22 -20.25
CA ILE A 273 -15.42 -17.27 -21.35
C ILE A 273 -16.33 -16.04 -21.45
N TYR A 274 -16.35 -15.15 -20.45
CA TYR A 274 -17.20 -13.96 -20.43
C TYR A 274 -16.51 -12.70 -20.99
N ARG A 275 -15.19 -12.75 -21.24
CA ARG A 275 -14.41 -11.62 -21.73
C ARG A 275 -14.09 -11.77 -23.21
N ILE A 276 -14.93 -11.20 -24.07
CA ILE A 276 -14.98 -11.57 -25.50
C ILE A 276 -14.46 -10.50 -26.46
N ASP A 277 -14.47 -9.21 -26.07
CA ASP A 277 -14.21 -8.11 -27.01
C ASP A 277 -12.78 -7.54 -26.89
N LYS A 278 -12.62 -6.39 -26.23
CA LYS A 278 -11.34 -5.71 -26.05
C LYS A 278 -11.03 -5.58 -24.58
N TYR A 279 -9.75 -5.48 -24.26
CA TYR A 279 -9.21 -5.41 -22.91
C TYR A 279 -9.98 -4.40 -22.05
N PHE A 280 -10.92 -4.89 -21.23
CA PHE A 280 -11.74 -4.11 -20.31
C PHE A 280 -12.39 -2.87 -20.94
N GLU A 281 -12.97 -3.02 -22.14
CA GLU A 281 -13.50 -1.90 -22.95
C GLU A 281 -14.52 -1.04 -22.18
N GLU A 282 -15.46 -1.66 -21.48
CA GLU A 282 -16.50 -0.97 -20.72
C GLU A 282 -15.91 0.00 -19.69
N TYR A 283 -14.84 -0.41 -18.98
CA TYR A 283 -14.13 0.44 -18.03
C TYR A 283 -13.35 1.57 -18.70
N TYR A 284 -12.81 1.33 -19.89
CA TYR A 284 -12.19 2.39 -20.69
C TYR A 284 -13.23 3.43 -21.14
N GLU A 285 -14.42 3.00 -21.55
CA GLU A 285 -15.51 3.93 -21.83
C GLU A 285 -15.97 4.68 -20.57
N GLY A 286 -16.11 3.97 -19.44
CA GLY A 286 -16.44 4.55 -18.14
C GLY A 286 -15.47 5.66 -17.76
N ARG A 287 -14.16 5.41 -17.89
CA ARG A 287 -13.11 6.42 -17.71
C ARG A 287 -13.35 7.65 -18.58
N ILE A 288 -13.64 7.48 -19.87
CA ILE A 288 -13.87 8.60 -20.78
C ILE A 288 -15.09 9.41 -20.32
N LYS A 289 -16.21 8.73 -20.04
CA LYS A 289 -17.47 9.35 -19.59
C LYS A 289 -17.27 10.12 -18.27
N SER A 290 -16.44 9.63 -17.36
CA SER A 290 -16.17 10.29 -16.07
C SER A 290 -15.20 11.47 -16.16
N MET A 291 -14.14 11.36 -16.97
CA MET A 291 -13.06 12.35 -17.01
C MET A 291 -13.27 13.45 -18.05
N HIS A 292 -14.14 13.22 -19.03
CA HIS A 292 -14.44 14.16 -20.10
C HIS A 292 -15.95 14.50 -20.04
N PRO A 293 -16.32 15.62 -19.38
CA PRO A 293 -17.72 16.02 -19.20
C PRO A 293 -18.52 16.12 -20.52
N GLU A 294 -17.83 16.48 -21.60
CA GLU A 294 -18.32 16.36 -22.96
C GLU A 294 -17.42 15.36 -23.70
N SER A 295 -18.01 14.24 -24.12
CA SER A 295 -17.29 13.19 -24.84
C SER A 295 -18.14 12.65 -25.99
N ARG A 296 -17.55 11.75 -26.79
CA ARG A 296 -18.28 11.02 -27.85
C ARG A 296 -19.48 10.20 -27.35
N PHE A 297 -19.57 9.97 -26.04
CA PHE A 297 -20.65 9.23 -25.40
C PHE A 297 -21.77 10.13 -24.86
N GLY A 298 -21.65 11.45 -25.03
CA GLY A 298 -22.62 12.43 -24.54
C GLY A 298 -22.13 13.21 -23.33
N ILE A 299 -23.08 13.95 -22.72
CA ILE A 299 -22.89 14.77 -21.52
C ILE A 299 -23.71 14.15 -20.40
N PHE A 300 -23.09 13.93 -19.25
CA PHE A 300 -23.71 13.34 -18.08
C PHE A 300 -23.69 14.34 -16.91
N PRO A 301 -24.77 14.42 -16.09
CA PRO A 301 -24.80 15.33 -14.95
C PRO A 301 -23.84 14.92 -13.82
N HIS A 302 -23.50 13.63 -13.75
CA HIS A 302 -22.55 13.02 -12.83
C HIS A 302 -21.76 11.93 -13.57
N ALA A 303 -20.63 11.50 -13.01
CA ALA A 303 -19.89 10.37 -13.55
C ALA A 303 -20.82 9.13 -13.58
N PRO A 304 -21.03 8.47 -14.73
CA PRO A 304 -21.94 7.34 -14.83
C PRO A 304 -21.26 6.07 -14.34
N LEU A 305 -20.89 6.05 -13.05
CA LEU A 305 -20.25 4.93 -12.36
C LEU A 305 -21.19 4.36 -11.30
N MET A 306 -21.11 3.05 -11.13
CA MET A 306 -21.79 2.28 -10.10
C MET A 306 -20.78 1.77 -9.09
N VAL A 307 -21.28 1.39 -7.91
CA VAL A 307 -20.48 0.76 -6.86
C VAL A 307 -19.80 -0.52 -7.37
N ASP A 308 -20.50 -1.30 -8.19
CA ASP A 308 -20.00 -2.57 -8.73
C ASP A 308 -18.83 -2.37 -9.70
N ASP A 309 -18.74 -1.21 -10.38
CA ASP A 309 -17.60 -0.90 -11.26
C ASP A 309 -16.28 -0.89 -10.49
N PHE A 310 -16.30 -0.44 -9.23
CA PHE A 310 -15.14 -0.50 -8.36
C PHE A 310 -14.77 -1.95 -8.04
N TYR A 311 -15.73 -2.74 -7.53
CA TYR A 311 -15.44 -4.08 -7.02
C TYR A 311 -14.97 -5.02 -8.13
N HIS A 312 -15.67 -5.04 -9.26
CA HIS A 312 -15.33 -5.91 -10.38
C HIS A 312 -13.97 -5.52 -10.98
N LEU A 313 -13.73 -4.22 -11.23
CA LEU A 313 -12.45 -3.77 -11.77
C LEU A 313 -11.29 -4.02 -10.80
N ALA A 314 -11.50 -3.83 -9.50
CA ALA A 314 -10.47 -4.07 -8.49
C ALA A 314 -10.07 -5.55 -8.45
N ASP A 315 -11.04 -6.47 -8.43
CA ASP A 315 -10.78 -7.90 -8.40
C ASP A 315 -10.08 -8.36 -9.69
N ASP A 316 -10.54 -7.87 -10.84
CA ASP A 316 -9.92 -8.16 -12.15
C ASP A 316 -8.47 -7.68 -12.21
N LEU A 317 -8.19 -6.47 -11.72
CA LEU A 317 -6.83 -5.93 -11.71
C LEU A 317 -5.93 -6.67 -10.73
N LEU A 318 -6.41 -7.05 -9.55
CA LEU A 318 -5.61 -7.84 -8.60
C LEU A 318 -5.12 -9.14 -9.25
N GLU A 319 -5.97 -9.86 -9.97
CA GLU A 319 -5.60 -11.08 -10.67
C GLU A 319 -4.62 -10.82 -11.81
N VAL A 320 -4.88 -9.80 -12.64
CA VAL A 320 -4.00 -9.44 -13.76
C VAL A 320 -2.62 -9.02 -13.27
N TYR A 321 -2.50 -8.20 -12.22
CA TYR A 321 -1.20 -7.81 -11.67
C TYR A 321 -0.45 -8.99 -11.06
N ALA A 322 -1.14 -9.89 -10.35
CA ALA A 322 -0.51 -11.10 -9.81
C ALA A 322 0.02 -12.01 -10.94
N PHE A 323 -0.71 -12.12 -12.05
CA PHE A 323 -0.28 -12.84 -13.25
C PHE A 323 0.91 -12.16 -13.93
N LEU A 324 0.84 -10.87 -14.23
CA LEU A 324 1.89 -10.15 -14.94
C LEU A 324 3.21 -10.09 -14.16
N LEU A 325 3.14 -9.98 -12.82
CA LEU A 325 4.33 -9.87 -11.98
C LEU A 325 4.90 -11.24 -11.61
N ALA A 326 4.04 -12.20 -11.25
CA ALA A 326 4.49 -13.46 -10.65
C ALA A 326 4.10 -14.70 -11.45
N GLY A 327 3.49 -14.55 -12.63
CA GLY A 327 2.92 -15.67 -13.40
C GLY A 327 1.88 -16.44 -12.58
N TYR A 328 1.25 -15.81 -11.60
CA TYR A 328 0.31 -16.46 -10.71
C TYR A 328 -1.10 -16.41 -11.28
N ILE A 329 -1.76 -17.55 -11.29
CA ILE A 329 -3.15 -17.71 -11.69
C ILE A 329 -3.85 -18.44 -10.56
N ASN A 330 -4.93 -17.84 -10.05
CA ASN A 330 -5.69 -18.44 -8.96
C ASN A 330 -6.17 -19.85 -9.39
N PRO A 331 -5.98 -20.91 -8.57
CA PRO A 331 -6.45 -22.25 -8.88
C PRO A 331 -7.91 -22.37 -9.32
N LYS A 332 -8.80 -21.45 -8.91
CA LYS A 332 -10.21 -21.43 -9.36
C LYS A 332 -10.36 -21.42 -10.89
N HIS A 333 -9.42 -20.80 -11.60
CA HIS A 333 -9.41 -20.77 -13.07
C HIS A 333 -8.97 -22.12 -13.67
N LYS A 334 -8.14 -22.89 -12.95
CA LYS A 334 -7.73 -24.26 -13.34
C LYS A 334 -8.86 -25.28 -13.28
N GLU A 335 -9.83 -25.08 -12.40
CA GLU A 335 -10.99 -25.97 -12.29
C GLU A 335 -11.98 -25.76 -13.43
N LYS A 336 -12.11 -24.53 -13.95
CA LYS A 336 -12.89 -24.23 -15.15
C LYS A 336 -12.33 -24.90 -16.42
N HIS A 337 -11.04 -25.20 -16.48
CA HIS A 337 -10.42 -25.94 -17.61
C HIS A 337 -10.79 -27.43 -17.68
N LYS A 338 -11.45 -28.00 -16.66
CA LYS A 338 -11.80 -29.43 -16.61
C LYS A 338 -13.27 -29.73 -16.94
N LEU A 339 -14.07 -28.71 -17.19
CA LEU A 339 -15.44 -28.79 -17.70
C LEU A 339 -15.44 -28.46 -19.19
#